data_AF-A0A9D2I4I8-F1
#
_entry.id   AF-A0A9D2I4I8-F1
#
_cell.length_a   1.000
_cell.length_b   1.000
_cell.length_c   1.000
_cell.angle_alpha   90.00
_cell.angle_beta   90.00
_cell.angle_gamma   90.00
#
_symmetry.space_group_name_H-M   'P 1'
#
loop_
_entity.id
_entity.type
_entity.pdbx_description
1 polymer ?
#
loop_
_entity_poly.entity_id
_entity_poly.type
_entity_poly.pdbx_seq_one_letter_code
_entity_poly.pdbx_strand_id
1 'polypeptide(L)'
;MQKGWCRMSASYYITNKKKLKEYQAFQEFWDNRFIPGIMDSIREYCEGAAGEYINQSTARDICDEISFGLPSCPISIDDSSMRIGTFSRISGFLWDWADIEGTVISSVADMVSFLSAHPECSLQDENWRDISVEEFRKRIDCEK
;
A
#
# COMPACT_ATOMS: atom_id res chain seq x y z
N MET A 1 -23.37 8.68 25.27
CA MET A 1 -21.95 9.03 25.11
C MET A 1 -21.13 7.76 25.16
N GLN A 2 -20.79 7.18 24.01
CA GLN A 2 -19.98 5.96 23.94
C GLN A 2 -18.51 6.30 24.16
N LYS A 3 -17.89 5.64 25.15
CA LYS A 3 -16.43 5.68 25.38
C LYS A 3 -15.75 5.01 24.19
N GLY A 4 -15.14 5.82 23.33
CA GLY A 4 -14.31 5.32 22.24
C GLY A 4 -13.14 4.52 22.80
N TRP A 5 -12.96 3.30 22.31
CA TRP A 5 -11.78 2.49 22.60
C TRP A 5 -10.52 3.31 22.31
N CYS A 6 -9.68 3.48 23.33
CA CYS A 6 -8.34 4.00 23.15
C CYS A 6 -7.55 2.98 22.33
N ARG A 7 -7.28 3.28 21.06
CA ARG A 7 -6.32 2.51 20.24
C ARG A 7 -4.98 2.49 20.97
N MET A 8 -4.45 1.29 21.21
CA MET A 8 -3.21 1.07 21.98
C MET A 8 -1.94 1.48 21.22
N SER A 9 -2.03 1.63 19.90
CA SER A 9 -0.95 2.07 19.02
C SER A 9 -1.52 2.72 17.76
N ALA A 10 -0.82 3.71 17.20
CA ALA A 10 -1.18 4.34 15.93
C ALA A 10 0.04 4.43 15.02
N SER A 11 -0.05 3.92 13.78
CA SER A 11 1.02 4.03 12.79
C SER A 11 0.88 5.29 11.93
N TYR A 12 2.01 5.84 11.49
CA TYR A 12 2.06 7.03 10.66
C TYR A 12 2.96 6.82 9.46
N TYR A 13 2.58 7.43 8.35
CA TYR A 13 3.15 7.20 7.04
C TYR A 13 3.43 8.52 6.33
N ILE A 14 4.51 8.57 5.56
CA ILE A 14 4.69 9.61 4.54
C ILE A 14 4.29 8.99 3.21
N THR A 15 3.33 9.64 2.56
CA THR A 15 2.70 9.15 1.33
C THR A 15 2.94 10.14 0.20
N ASN A 16 3.57 9.69 -0.89
CA ASN A 16 3.62 10.44 -2.13
C ASN A 16 2.29 10.23 -2.89
N LYS A 17 1.46 11.28 -2.95
CA LYS A 17 0.12 11.18 -3.53
C LYS A 17 0.09 10.87 -5.02
N LYS A 18 1.14 11.24 -5.76
CA LYS A 18 1.24 10.95 -7.19
C LYS A 18 1.57 9.48 -7.39
N LYS A 19 2.61 8.98 -6.72
CA LYS A 19 2.99 7.57 -6.77
C LYS A 19 1.87 6.66 -6.26
N LEU A 20 1.14 7.06 -5.22
CA LEU A 20 0.03 6.25 -4.70
C LEU A 20 -1.09 6.10 -5.75
N LYS A 21 -1.41 7.17 -6.49
CA LYS A 21 -2.39 7.10 -7.58
C LYS A 21 -1.92 6.21 -8.73
N GLU A 22 -0.64 6.29 -9.08
CA GLU A 22 -0.04 5.42 -10.11
C GLU A 22 -0.06 3.96 -9.68
N TYR A 23 0.32 3.67 -8.43
CA TYR A 23 0.24 2.35 -7.82
C TYR A 23 -1.20 1.81 -7.86
N GLN A 24 -2.18 2.58 -7.40
CA GLN A 24 -3.59 2.18 -7.40
C GLN A 24 -4.13 1.91 -8.80
N ALA A 25 -3.81 2.77 -9.77
CA ALA A 25 -4.22 2.58 -11.16
C ALA A 25 -3.57 1.34 -11.78
N PHE A 26 -2.30 1.08 -11.48
CA PHE A 26 -1.61 -0.12 -11.95
C PHE A 26 -2.15 -1.38 -11.29
N GLN A 27 -2.42 -1.36 -9.98
CA GLN A 27 -3.04 -2.45 -9.25
C GLN A 27 -4.41 -2.80 -9.85
N GLU A 28 -5.26 -1.79 -10.10
CA GLU A 28 -6.56 -1.98 -10.74
C GLU A 28 -6.43 -2.57 -12.15
N PHE A 29 -5.48 -2.08 -12.94
CA PHE A 29 -5.18 -2.66 -14.25
C PHE A 29 -4.72 -4.13 -14.13
N TRP A 30 -3.82 -4.42 -13.19
CA TRP A 30 -3.26 -5.75 -12.99
C TRP A 30 -4.33 -6.77 -12.61
N ASP A 31 -5.09 -6.46 -11.54
CA ASP A 31 -6.06 -7.37 -10.94
C ASP A 31 -7.33 -7.52 -11.78
N ASN A 32 -7.78 -6.44 -12.43
CA ASN A 32 -9.10 -6.43 -13.11
C ASN A 32 -9.02 -6.51 -14.63
N ARG A 33 -7.84 -6.30 -15.25
CA ARG A 33 -7.71 -6.31 -16.71
C ARG A 33 -6.63 -7.25 -17.22
N PHE A 34 -5.42 -7.17 -16.69
CA PHE A 34 -4.29 -7.91 -17.22
C PHE A 34 -4.41 -9.41 -16.92
N ILE A 35 -4.48 -9.80 -15.63
CA ILE A 35 -4.59 -11.20 -15.24
C ILE A 35 -5.90 -11.84 -15.78
N PRO A 36 -7.08 -11.23 -15.61
CA PRO A 36 -8.31 -11.76 -16.21
C PRO A 36 -8.23 -11.87 -17.73
N GLY A 37 -7.67 -10.87 -18.42
CA GLY A 37 -7.55 -10.90 -19.88
C GLY A 37 -6.66 -12.02 -20.40
N ILE A 38 -5.58 -12.36 -19.69
CA ILE A 38 -4.75 -13.53 -20.00
C ILE A 38 -5.57 -14.82 -19.82
N MET A 39 -6.29 -14.95 -18.70
CA MET A 39 -7.12 -16.14 -18.43
C MET A 39 -8.22 -16.32 -19.47
N ASP A 40 -8.89 -15.24 -19.86
CA ASP A 40 -9.95 -15.28 -20.88
C ASP A 40 -9.39 -15.67 -22.24
N SER A 41 -8.22 -15.14 -22.63
CA SER A 41 -7.55 -15.52 -23.88
C SER A 41 -7.21 -17.02 -23.93
N ILE A 42 -6.79 -17.61 -22.79
CA ILE A 42 -6.51 -19.05 -22.67
C ILE A 42 -7.79 -19.87 -22.80
N ARG A 43 -8.87 -19.44 -22.14
CA ARG A 43 -10.18 -20.11 -22.19
C ARG A 43 -10.76 -20.09 -23.58
N GLU A 44 -10.76 -18.94 -24.25
CA GLU A 44 -11.24 -18.77 -25.63
C GLU A 44 -10.47 -19.66 -26.60
N TYR A 45 -9.14 -19.70 -26.49
CA TYR A 45 -8.31 -20.57 -27.33
C TYR A 45 -8.66 -22.05 -27.15
N CYS A 46 -8.76 -22.51 -25.90
CA CYS A 46 -9.07 -23.91 -25.60
C CYS A 46 -10.52 -24.28 -25.98
N GLU A 47 -11.47 -23.35 -25.90
CA GLU A 47 -12.84 -23.52 -26.38
C GLU A 47 -12.86 -23.68 -27.90
N GLY A 48 -12.17 -22.80 -28.63
CA GLY A 48 -12.10 -22.83 -30.08
C GLY A 48 -11.36 -24.06 -30.64
N ALA A 49 -10.34 -24.54 -29.93
CA ALA A 49 -9.62 -25.76 -30.30
C ALA A 49 -10.50 -27.01 -30.15
N ALA A 50 -11.32 -27.08 -29.10
CA ALA A 50 -12.25 -28.17 -28.80
C ALA A 50 -11.64 -29.59 -28.98
N GLY A 51 -10.36 -29.74 -28.63
CA GLY A 51 -9.59 -30.97 -28.86
C GLY A 51 -9.72 -31.98 -27.73
N GLU A 52 -9.18 -33.18 -27.94
CA GLU A 52 -9.13 -34.20 -26.89
C GLU A 52 -8.20 -33.80 -25.73
N TYR A 53 -7.05 -33.21 -26.04
CA TYR A 53 -6.05 -32.78 -25.04
C TYR A 53 -6.04 -31.27 -24.77
N ILE A 54 -6.36 -30.44 -25.76
CA ILE A 54 -6.46 -28.98 -25.62
C ILE A 54 -7.94 -28.62 -25.55
N ASN A 55 -8.44 -28.44 -24.33
CA ASN A 55 -9.86 -28.20 -24.04
C ASN A 55 -10.05 -27.37 -22.75
N GLN A 56 -11.29 -27.24 -22.29
CA GLN A 56 -11.63 -26.48 -21.09
C GLN A 56 -10.97 -27.00 -19.80
N SER A 57 -10.66 -28.29 -19.71
CA SER A 57 -9.87 -28.82 -18.59
C SER A 57 -8.46 -28.25 -18.60
N THR A 58 -7.79 -28.26 -19.76
CA THR A 58 -6.46 -27.68 -19.95
C THR A 58 -6.46 -26.18 -19.61
N ALA A 59 -7.48 -25.45 -20.05
CA ALA A 59 -7.61 -24.03 -19.73
C ALA A 59 -7.70 -23.79 -18.22
N ARG A 60 -8.48 -24.62 -17.51
CA ARG A 60 -8.62 -24.55 -16.06
C ARG A 60 -7.28 -24.79 -15.37
N ASP A 61 -6.58 -25.85 -15.72
CA ASP A 61 -5.29 -26.20 -15.12
C ASP A 61 -4.29 -25.03 -15.28
N ILE A 62 -4.23 -24.42 -16.47
CA ILE A 62 -3.35 -23.27 -16.73
C ILE A 62 -3.80 -22.04 -15.92
N CYS A 63 -5.10 -21.74 -15.83
CA CYS A 63 -5.60 -20.60 -15.06
C CYS A 63 -5.33 -20.76 -13.56
N ASP A 64 -5.42 -21.99 -13.05
CA ASP A 64 -5.11 -22.30 -11.65
C ASP A 64 -3.62 -22.09 -11.37
N GLU A 65 -2.73 -22.53 -12.27
CA GLU A 65 -1.30 -22.27 -12.19
C GLU A 65 -0.95 -20.78 -12.25
N ILE A 66 -1.62 -19.99 -13.11
CA ILE A 66 -1.43 -18.53 -13.18
C ILE A 66 -1.86 -17.88 -11.86
N SER A 67 -3.02 -18.28 -11.32
CA SER A 67 -3.55 -17.74 -10.07
C SER A 67 -2.62 -18.04 -8.90
N PHE A 68 -2.03 -19.24 -8.89
CA PHE A 68 -1.06 -19.64 -7.86
C PHE A 68 0.28 -18.92 -8.01
N GLY A 69 0.78 -18.77 -9.24
CA GLY A 69 2.08 -18.15 -9.52
C GLY A 69 2.10 -16.63 -9.41
N LEU A 70 0.95 -15.97 -9.61
CA LEU A 70 0.82 -14.50 -9.61
C LEU A 70 -0.35 -14.04 -8.71
N PRO A 71 -0.28 -14.28 -7.39
CA PRO A 71 -1.40 -14.03 -6.49
C PRO A 71 -1.66 -12.53 -6.22
N SER A 72 -0.70 -11.65 -6.52
CA SER A 72 -0.80 -10.21 -6.25
C SER A 72 -0.02 -9.38 -7.26
N CYS A 73 -0.39 -8.10 -7.35
CA CYS A 73 0.33 -7.09 -8.11
C CYS A 73 1.83 -7.08 -7.74
N PRO A 74 2.76 -7.06 -8.73
CA PRO A 74 4.19 -7.24 -8.48
C PRO A 74 4.92 -6.00 -7.96
N ILE A 75 4.23 -4.86 -7.82
CA ILE A 75 4.81 -3.62 -7.30
C ILE A 75 4.43 -3.41 -5.83
N SER A 76 5.31 -2.78 -5.06
CA SER A 76 5.07 -2.54 -3.63
C SER A 76 4.35 -1.22 -3.40
N ILE A 77 3.42 -1.19 -2.44
CA ILE A 77 2.81 0.05 -1.96
C ILE A 77 3.83 0.92 -1.21
N ASP A 78 4.88 0.32 -0.64
CA ASP A 78 5.89 1.01 0.17
C ASP A 78 6.66 2.07 -0.63
N ASP A 79 6.77 1.90 -1.96
CA ASP A 79 7.36 2.89 -2.87
C ASP A 79 6.54 4.18 -2.96
N SER A 80 5.26 4.11 -2.57
CA SER A 80 4.32 5.23 -2.59
C SER A 80 3.94 5.73 -1.19
N SER A 81 4.00 4.87 -0.17
CA SER A 81 3.56 5.15 1.19
C SER A 81 4.42 4.39 2.18
N MET A 82 5.32 5.09 2.86
CA MET A 82 6.27 4.46 3.78
C MET A 82 5.94 4.80 5.23
N ARG A 83 5.93 3.77 6.10
CA ARG A 83 5.72 3.96 7.53
C ARG A 83 6.94 4.63 8.14
N ILE A 84 6.73 5.74 8.86
CA ILE A 84 7.80 6.49 9.52
C ILE A 84 7.93 6.19 11.01
N GLY A 85 6.90 5.58 11.59
CA GLY A 85 6.93 5.18 12.98
C GLY A 85 5.55 4.85 13.55
N THR A 86 5.57 4.42 14.80
CA THR A 86 4.39 4.03 15.55
C THR A 86 4.36 4.75 16.88
N PHE A 87 3.23 5.34 17.21
CA PHE A 87 2.96 5.85 18.54
C PHE A 87 2.45 4.74 19.45
N SER A 88 2.98 4.65 20.67
CA SER A 88 2.39 3.88 21.78
C SER A 88 2.38 4.72 23.05
N ARG A 89 1.35 4.56 23.89
CA ARG A 89 1.26 5.24 25.19
C ARG A 89 2.40 4.90 26.15
N ILE A 90 2.97 3.70 26.02
CA ILE A 90 3.99 3.22 26.96
C ILE A 90 5.36 3.79 26.62
N SER A 91 5.70 3.81 25.33
CA SER A 91 7.04 4.17 24.84
C SER A 91 7.10 5.53 24.14
N GLY A 92 5.97 6.21 23.96
CA GLY A 92 5.86 7.37 23.09
C GLY A 92 5.99 6.97 21.62
N PHE A 93 6.41 7.93 20.79
CA PHE A 93 6.62 7.71 19.36
C PHE A 93 7.94 6.97 19.11
N LEU A 94 7.85 5.84 18.42
CA LEU A 94 8.99 5.03 17.98
C LEU A 94 9.20 5.27 16.48
N TRP A 95 10.38 5.76 16.11
CA TRP A 95 10.76 6.01 14.72
C TRP A 95 11.27 4.73 14.06
N ASP A 96 10.85 4.53 12.81
CA ASP A 96 11.25 3.37 12.01
C ASP A 96 12.53 3.61 11.20
N TRP A 97 13.09 4.83 11.25
CA TRP A 97 14.26 5.23 10.46
C TRP A 97 14.04 5.04 8.95
N ALA A 98 12.83 5.39 8.49
CA ALA A 98 12.38 5.21 7.12
C ALA A 98 13.29 5.97 6.15
N ASP A 99 13.84 5.28 5.15
CA ASP A 99 14.60 5.88 4.05
C ASP A 99 13.66 6.14 2.86
N ILE A 100 13.31 7.40 2.67
CA ILE A 100 12.43 7.84 1.59
C ILE A 100 13.27 8.60 0.58
N GLU A 101 13.54 7.95 -0.56
CA GLU A 101 14.32 8.53 -1.67
C GLU A 101 15.72 9.02 -1.26
N GLY A 102 16.39 8.31 -0.34
CA GLY A 102 17.70 8.70 0.18
C GLY A 102 17.64 9.68 1.35
N THR A 103 16.45 10.03 1.82
CA THR A 103 16.25 10.86 3.01
C THR A 103 15.75 10.01 4.17
N VAL A 104 16.57 9.89 5.22
CA VAL A 104 16.21 9.18 6.44
C VAL A 104 15.33 10.07 7.32
N ILE A 105 14.14 9.56 7.67
CA ILE A 105 13.20 10.21 8.58
C ILE A 105 13.31 9.56 9.96
N SER A 106 13.98 10.26 10.88
CA SER A 106 14.24 9.77 12.24
C SER A 106 13.73 10.71 13.35
N SER A 107 13.19 11.87 12.96
CA SER A 107 12.71 12.89 13.87
C SER A 107 11.62 13.76 13.26
N VAL A 108 10.93 14.53 14.11
CA VAL A 108 9.94 15.52 13.66
C VAL A 108 10.59 16.58 12.77
N ALA A 109 11.85 16.94 13.04
CA ALA A 109 12.58 17.93 12.25
C ALA A 109 12.85 17.41 10.83
N ASP A 110 13.30 16.15 10.71
CA ASP A 110 13.54 15.49 9.42
C ASP A 110 12.24 15.41 8.61
N MET A 111 11.16 14.95 9.26
CA MET A 111 9.84 14.86 8.65
C MET A 111 9.34 16.22 8.12
N VAL A 112 9.46 17.28 8.92
CA VAL A 112 9.05 18.64 8.51
C VAL A 112 9.89 19.15 7.34
N SER A 113 11.21 18.96 7.41
CA SER A 113 12.13 19.34 6.33
C SER A 113 11.77 18.61 5.04
N PHE A 114 11.54 17.30 5.11
CA PHE A 114 11.15 16.48 3.97
C PHE A 114 9.82 16.93 3.36
N LEU A 115 8.75 17.05 4.16
CA LEU A 115 7.43 17.47 3.67
C LEU A 115 7.45 18.89 3.08
N SER A 116 8.33 19.77 3.57
CA SER A 116 8.50 21.11 3.01
C SER A 116 9.20 21.10 1.65
N ALA A 117 10.15 20.18 1.44
CA ALA A 117 10.85 20.00 0.17
C ALA A 117 10.01 19.22 -0.86
N HIS A 118 9.09 18.37 -0.39
CA HIS A 118 8.29 17.45 -1.20
C HIS A 118 6.78 17.73 -1.04
N PRO A 119 6.23 18.77 -1.70
CA PRO A 119 4.82 19.15 -1.56
C PRO A 119 3.82 18.12 -2.11
N GLU A 120 4.28 17.16 -2.91
CA GLU A 120 3.51 15.99 -3.34
C GLU A 120 3.30 14.94 -2.24
N CYS A 121 4.08 15.02 -1.16
CA CYS A 121 4.01 14.11 -0.03
C CYS A 121 3.09 14.66 1.06
N SER A 122 2.37 13.78 1.75
CA SER A 122 1.61 14.11 2.96
C SER A 122 1.88 13.12 4.09
N LEU A 123 1.66 13.59 5.31
CA LEU A 123 1.62 12.74 6.49
C LEU A 123 0.22 12.13 6.62
N GLN A 124 0.16 10.80 6.75
CA GLN A 124 -1.07 10.05 6.91
C GLN A 124 -1.04 9.20 8.18
N ASP A 125 -2.20 9.01 8.79
CA ASP A 125 -2.38 7.98 9.83
C ASP A 125 -2.73 6.62 9.22
N GLU A 126 -2.78 5.59 10.05
CA GLU A 126 -3.11 4.21 9.67
C GLU A 126 -4.48 4.01 9.02
N ASN A 127 -5.36 5.01 9.05
CA ASN A 127 -6.64 4.98 8.35
C ASN A 127 -6.57 5.74 7.01
N TRP A 128 -5.37 6.01 6.48
CA TRP A 128 -5.14 6.75 5.24
C TRP A 128 -5.67 8.18 5.27
N ARG A 129 -5.83 8.74 6.47
CA ARG A 129 -6.27 10.12 6.64
C ARG A 129 -5.07 11.04 6.66
N ASP A 130 -5.10 12.06 5.79
CA ASP A 130 -4.14 13.16 5.85
C ASP A 130 -4.26 13.89 7.19
N ILE A 131 -3.14 14.08 7.86
CA ILE A 131 -3.03 14.83 9.11
C ILE A 131 -2.00 15.95 8.98
N SER A 132 -2.20 17.04 9.71
CA SER A 132 -1.21 18.11 9.77
C SER A 132 -0.05 17.75 10.70
N VAL A 133 1.10 18.40 10.51
CA VAL A 133 2.25 18.24 11.42
C VAL A 133 1.88 18.66 12.84
N GLU A 134 1.07 19.70 13.01
CA GLU A 134 0.59 20.18 14.31
C GLU A 134 -0.32 19.14 14.98
N GLU A 135 -1.21 18.52 14.21
CA GLU A 135 -2.06 17.44 14.71
C GLU A 135 -1.21 16.23 15.12
N PHE A 136 -0.24 15.83 14.30
CA PHE A 136 0.71 14.78 14.63
C PHE A 136 1.45 15.08 15.93
N ARG A 137 2.03 16.29 16.07
CA ARG A 137 2.70 16.73 17.30
C ARG A 137 1.78 16.62 18.51
N LYS A 138 0.55 17.11 18.41
CA LYS A 138 -0.45 16.97 19.49
C LYS A 138 -0.71 15.51 19.85
N ARG A 139 -0.83 14.62 18.86
CA ARG A 139 -1.10 13.19 19.10
C ARG A 139 0.08 12.50 19.81
N ILE A 140 1.33 12.86 19.47
CA ILE A 140 2.51 12.25 20.11
C ILE A 140 2.88 12.90 21.45
N ASP A 141 2.46 14.16 21.68
CA ASP A 141 2.75 14.92 22.92
C ASP A 141 1.62 14.83 23.98
N CYS A 142 0.35 14.75 23.58
CA CYS A 142 -0.81 14.76 24.50
C CYS A 142 -1.19 13.40 25.10
N GLU A 143 -0.45 12.32 24.79
CA GLU A 143 -0.69 11.00 25.38
C GLU A 143 0.34 10.60 26.45
N LYS A 144 1.02 11.60 27.06
CA LYS A 144 1.72 11.48 28.34
C LYS A 144 0.84 12.01 29.47
#